data_AF-A0AAU5WFH4-F1
#
_entry.id   AF-A0AAU5WFH4-F1
#
_cell.length_a   1.000
_cell.length_b   1.000
_cell.length_c   1.000
_cell.angle_alpha   90.00
_cell.angle_beta   90.00
_cell.angle_gamma   90.00
#
_symmetry.space_group_name_H-M   'P 1'
#
loop_
_entity.id
_entity.type
_entity.pdbx_description
1 polymer ?
#
loop_
_entity_poly.entity_id
_entity_poly.type
_entity_poly.pdbx_seq_one_letter_code
_entity_poly.pdbx_strand_id
1 'polypeptide(L)'
;MIGYLVAVSLSCLVGVAELISRYRDRPATLLRVPSTWAYVLINGGAGAGSLLLLHTFDWRFGVQSAHVVGATQVLVASLGSMMVFRSAVFTVRVGDEDVAVGPSTLLTSLLAAADRGVDRMQAKTRAHEAGEIMRGVSFARAKLALPAYCLGLLQNVSAEDQADLRTAVDALAGSEMTDGQMALNLGLLLMNVAGPDVLSAAVDTLRDEISGDPRRAPVPPQRNGGDVHEGRAEPSRSNPDAP
;
A
#
# COMPACT_ATOMS: atom_id res chain seq x y z
N MET A 1 -11.32 -5.27 -42.85
CA MET A 1 -10.37 -5.98 -41.95
C MET A 1 -9.50 -5.00 -41.17
N ILE A 2 -8.76 -4.08 -41.83
CA ILE A 2 -7.91 -3.07 -41.16
C ILE A 2 -8.70 -2.25 -40.12
N GLY A 3 -9.91 -1.78 -40.45
CA GLY A 3 -10.74 -1.02 -39.49
C GLY A 3 -11.05 -1.77 -38.19
N TYR A 4 -11.28 -3.09 -38.25
CA TYR A 4 -11.50 -3.89 -37.05
C TYR A 4 -10.23 -4.02 -36.22
N LEU A 5 -9.07 -4.22 -36.85
CA LEU A 5 -7.80 -4.26 -36.14
C LEU A 5 -7.53 -2.94 -35.41
N VAL A 6 -7.79 -1.80 -36.08
CA VAL A 6 -7.63 -0.47 -35.48
C VAL A 6 -8.62 -0.26 -34.34
N ALA A 7 -9.90 -0.58 -34.53
CA ALA A 7 -10.92 -0.42 -33.49
C ALA A 7 -10.61 -1.26 -32.24
N VAL A 8 -10.26 -2.53 -32.42
CA VAL A 8 -9.83 -3.42 -31.32
C VAL A 8 -8.60 -2.87 -30.62
N SER A 9 -7.59 -2.44 -31.38
CA SER A 9 -6.35 -1.92 -30.80
C SER A 9 -6.59 -0.65 -29.99
N LEU A 10 -7.40 0.28 -30.49
CA LEU A 10 -7.75 1.51 -29.78
C LEU A 10 -8.55 1.21 -28.50
N SER A 11 -9.55 0.33 -28.56
CA SER A 11 -10.32 -0.04 -27.36
C SER A 11 -9.48 -0.80 -26.34
N CYS A 12 -8.59 -1.69 -26.76
CA CYS A 12 -7.63 -2.34 -25.87
C CYS A 12 -6.67 -1.33 -25.22
N LEU A 13 -6.12 -0.39 -26.00
CA LEU A 13 -5.23 0.65 -25.49
C LEU A 13 -5.90 1.48 -24.39
N VAL A 14 -7.15 1.84 -24.62
CA VAL A 14 -7.99 2.54 -23.66
C VAL A 14 -8.17 1.72 -22.37
N GLY A 15 -8.49 0.43 -22.48
CA GLY A 15 -8.62 -0.45 -21.31
C GLY A 15 -7.30 -0.63 -20.56
N VAL A 16 -6.17 -0.71 -21.26
CA VAL A 16 -4.83 -0.75 -20.66
C VAL A 16 -4.50 0.57 -19.96
N ALA A 17 -4.82 1.71 -20.56
CA ALA A 17 -4.58 3.03 -19.96
C ALA A 17 -5.36 3.19 -18.64
N GLU A 18 -6.61 2.71 -18.60
CA GLU A 18 -7.41 2.69 -17.37
C GLU A 18 -6.77 1.82 -16.27
N LEU A 19 -6.29 0.62 -16.63
CA LEU A 19 -5.58 -0.25 -15.68
C LEU A 19 -4.28 0.39 -15.18
N ILE A 20 -3.45 0.95 -16.06
CA ILE A 20 -2.19 1.60 -15.66
C ILE A 20 -2.46 2.77 -14.72
N SER A 21 -3.51 3.57 -15.01
CA SER A 21 -3.90 4.68 -14.13
C SER A 21 -4.32 4.20 -12.74
N ARG A 22 -4.89 3.00 -12.63
CA ARG A 22 -5.35 2.42 -11.36
C ARG A 22 -4.21 1.84 -10.53
N TYR A 23 -3.20 1.23 -11.16
CA TYR A 23 -2.09 0.56 -10.46
C TYR A 23 -0.75 1.23 -10.77
N ARG A 24 -0.71 2.56 -10.63
CA ARG A 24 0.44 3.42 -11.01
C ARG A 24 1.77 2.96 -10.38
N ASP A 25 1.74 2.46 -9.15
CA ASP A 25 2.97 2.16 -8.40
C ASP A 25 3.63 0.83 -8.80
N ARG A 26 2.85 -0.14 -9.34
CA ARG A 26 3.37 -1.44 -9.79
C ARG A 26 2.61 -2.00 -11.02
N PRO A 27 2.65 -1.30 -12.17
CA PRO A 27 1.88 -1.69 -13.36
C PRO A 27 2.31 -3.04 -13.94
N ALA A 28 3.55 -3.47 -13.72
CA ALA A 28 4.04 -4.78 -14.17
C ALA A 28 3.27 -5.96 -13.54
N THR A 29 2.68 -5.77 -12.36
CA THR A 29 1.86 -6.79 -11.68
C THR A 29 0.60 -7.12 -12.48
N LEU A 30 0.11 -6.18 -13.29
CA LEU A 30 -1.11 -6.34 -14.08
C LEU A 30 -1.01 -7.49 -15.07
N LEU A 31 0.17 -7.73 -15.63
CA LEU A 31 0.40 -8.77 -16.62
C LEU A 31 0.19 -10.18 -16.05
N ARG A 32 0.24 -10.34 -14.73
CA ARG A 32 0.15 -11.64 -14.04
C ARG A 32 -1.26 -11.99 -13.58
N VAL A 33 -2.20 -11.05 -13.63
CA VAL A 33 -3.55 -11.23 -13.07
C VAL A 33 -4.54 -11.53 -14.21
N PRO A 34 -5.15 -12.73 -14.30
CA PRO A 34 -5.97 -13.10 -15.45
C PRO A 34 -7.17 -12.17 -15.72
N SER A 35 -7.75 -11.58 -14.67
CA SER A 35 -8.88 -10.64 -14.81
C SER A 35 -8.49 -9.33 -15.51
N THR A 36 -7.22 -8.92 -15.51
CA THR A 36 -6.76 -7.75 -16.27
C THR A 36 -6.84 -8.02 -17.77
N TRP A 37 -6.46 -9.23 -18.20
CA TRP A 37 -6.57 -9.66 -19.59
C TRP A 37 -8.03 -9.81 -20.02
N ALA A 38 -8.88 -10.40 -19.17
CA ALA A 38 -10.31 -10.47 -19.44
C ALA A 38 -10.92 -9.07 -19.64
N TYR A 39 -10.53 -8.11 -18.80
CA TYR A 39 -10.94 -6.71 -18.92
C TYR A 39 -10.50 -6.09 -20.26
N VAL A 40 -9.22 -6.26 -20.66
CA VAL A 40 -8.71 -5.74 -21.94
C VAL A 40 -9.41 -6.40 -23.14
N LEU A 41 -9.62 -7.71 -23.10
CA LEU A 41 -10.29 -8.45 -24.17
C LEU A 41 -11.75 -8.04 -24.34
N ILE A 42 -12.47 -7.81 -23.24
CA ILE A 42 -13.85 -7.30 -23.30
C ILE A 42 -13.89 -5.90 -23.91
N ASN A 43 -12.93 -5.03 -23.58
CA ASN A 43 -12.81 -3.72 -24.22
C ASN A 43 -12.52 -3.83 -25.73
N GLY A 44 -11.56 -4.67 -26.13
CA GLY A 44 -11.28 -4.92 -27.55
C GLY A 44 -12.50 -5.49 -28.30
N GLY A 45 -13.16 -6.48 -27.71
CA GLY A 45 -14.38 -7.09 -28.24
C GLY A 45 -15.54 -6.10 -28.37
N ALA A 46 -15.68 -5.18 -27.41
CA ALA A 46 -16.64 -4.10 -27.45
C ALA A 46 -16.43 -3.17 -28.66
N GLY A 47 -15.18 -2.79 -28.94
CA GLY A 47 -14.83 -1.98 -30.11
C GLY A 47 -15.14 -2.72 -31.43
N ALA A 48 -14.81 -4.01 -31.51
CA ALA A 48 -15.14 -4.83 -32.67
C ALA A 48 -16.67 -4.99 -32.86
N GLY A 49 -17.40 -5.28 -31.80
CA GLY A 49 -18.86 -5.42 -31.82
C GLY A 49 -19.55 -4.11 -32.21
N SER A 50 -19.07 -2.99 -31.69
CA SER A 50 -19.56 -1.66 -32.07
C SER A 50 -19.34 -1.40 -33.56
N LEU A 51 -18.14 -1.65 -34.08
CA LEU A 51 -17.85 -1.47 -35.52
C LEU A 51 -18.70 -2.40 -36.39
N LEU A 52 -18.94 -3.64 -35.95
CA LEU A 52 -19.82 -4.59 -36.63
C LEU A 52 -21.24 -4.04 -36.74
N LEU A 53 -21.78 -3.48 -35.66
CA LEU A 53 -23.12 -2.86 -35.67
C LEU A 53 -23.15 -1.66 -36.62
N LEU A 54 -22.15 -0.78 -36.57
CA LEU A 54 -22.07 0.38 -37.47
C LEU A 54 -22.09 -0.01 -38.95
N HIS A 55 -21.34 -1.06 -39.31
CA HIS A 55 -21.34 -1.59 -40.68
C HIS A 55 -22.67 -2.25 -41.04
N THR A 56 -23.27 -3.00 -40.11
CA THR A 56 -24.52 -3.75 -40.36
C THR A 56 -25.71 -2.81 -40.62
N PHE A 57 -25.76 -1.68 -39.91
CA PHE A 57 -26.84 -0.68 -40.04
C PHE A 57 -26.50 0.46 -41.01
N ASP A 58 -25.35 0.41 -41.68
CA ASP A 58 -24.85 1.46 -42.59
C ASP A 58 -24.89 2.87 -41.96
N TRP A 59 -24.45 2.99 -40.70
CA TRP A 59 -24.39 4.29 -40.02
C TRP A 59 -23.21 5.12 -40.52
N ARG A 60 -23.50 6.15 -41.31
CA ARG A 60 -22.50 7.02 -41.96
C ARG A 60 -22.22 8.34 -41.24
N PHE A 61 -22.97 8.66 -40.19
CA PHE A 61 -22.82 9.90 -39.42
C PHE A 61 -22.83 11.19 -40.29
N GLY A 62 -23.62 11.20 -41.37
CA GLY A 62 -23.73 12.35 -42.28
C GLY A 62 -22.54 12.56 -43.22
N VAL A 63 -21.56 11.64 -43.23
CA VAL A 63 -20.38 11.72 -44.09
C VAL A 63 -20.64 11.04 -45.44
N GLN A 64 -20.27 11.70 -46.54
CA GLN A 64 -20.48 11.18 -47.90
C GLN A 64 -19.26 10.47 -48.50
N SER A 65 -18.04 10.84 -48.09
CA SER A 65 -16.81 10.20 -48.58
C SER A 65 -16.58 8.84 -47.93
N ALA A 66 -16.50 7.77 -48.73
CA ALA A 66 -16.35 6.39 -48.25
C ALA A 66 -15.13 6.19 -47.34
N HIS A 67 -13.99 6.83 -47.65
CA HIS A 67 -12.79 6.76 -46.80
C HIS A 67 -12.99 7.42 -45.44
N VAL A 68 -13.69 8.56 -45.43
CA VAL A 68 -13.96 9.31 -44.19
C VAL A 68 -15.02 8.59 -43.36
N VAL A 69 -16.03 7.97 -43.99
CA VAL A 69 -17.03 7.11 -43.29
C VAL A 69 -16.32 6.01 -42.51
N GLY A 70 -15.41 5.27 -43.15
CA GLY A 70 -14.70 4.18 -42.49
C GLY A 70 -13.85 4.65 -41.30
N ALA A 71 -13.12 5.76 -41.45
CA ALA A 71 -12.34 6.33 -40.35
C ALA A 71 -13.23 6.81 -39.19
N THR A 72 -14.34 7.50 -39.50
CA THR A 72 -15.32 7.96 -38.50
C THR A 72 -15.95 6.79 -37.77
N GLN A 73 -16.37 5.73 -38.48
CA GLN A 73 -16.96 4.54 -37.86
C GLN A 73 -15.97 3.85 -36.92
N VAL A 74 -14.69 3.73 -37.29
CA VAL A 74 -13.65 3.15 -36.41
C VAL A 74 -13.48 3.99 -35.13
N LEU A 75 -13.39 5.32 -35.26
CA LEU A 75 -13.24 6.22 -34.11
C LEU A 75 -14.47 6.16 -33.19
N VAL A 76 -15.67 6.27 -33.76
CA VAL A 76 -16.94 6.20 -33.01
C VAL A 76 -17.12 4.83 -32.39
N ALA A 77 -16.78 3.74 -33.08
CA ALA A 77 -16.86 2.40 -32.52
C ALA A 77 -15.95 2.24 -31.31
N SER A 78 -14.68 2.65 -31.44
CA SER A 78 -13.68 2.47 -30.38
C SER A 78 -13.92 3.33 -29.13
N LEU A 79 -14.27 4.60 -29.30
CA LEU A 79 -14.52 5.54 -28.20
C LEU A 79 -15.96 5.41 -27.66
N GLY A 80 -16.93 5.20 -28.56
CA GLY A 80 -18.34 5.04 -28.20
C GLY A 80 -18.60 3.74 -27.44
N SER A 81 -17.91 2.64 -27.78
CA SER A 81 -18.03 1.39 -27.02
C SER A 81 -17.63 1.60 -25.55
N MET A 82 -16.56 2.35 -25.31
CA MET A 82 -16.12 2.70 -23.96
C MET A 82 -17.15 3.56 -23.22
N MET A 83 -17.74 4.56 -23.90
CA MET A 83 -18.78 5.41 -23.32
C MET A 83 -20.01 4.58 -22.90
N VAL A 84 -20.45 3.65 -23.76
CA VAL A 84 -21.58 2.76 -23.47
C VAL A 84 -21.25 1.84 -22.29
N PHE A 85 -20.08 1.19 -22.29
CA PHE A 85 -19.70 0.29 -21.21
C PHE A 85 -19.48 1.01 -19.86
N ARG A 86 -19.13 2.30 -19.86
CA ARG A 86 -19.02 3.09 -18.64
C ARG A 86 -20.34 3.70 -18.17
N SER A 87 -21.40 3.61 -18.97
CA SER A 87 -22.68 4.21 -18.61
C SER A 87 -23.41 3.39 -17.53
N ALA A 88 -24.07 4.11 -16.63
CA ALA A 88 -25.08 3.56 -15.74
C ALA A 88 -26.44 3.84 -16.39
N VAL A 89 -27.28 2.81 -16.55
CA VAL A 89 -28.62 2.99 -17.12
C VAL A 89 -29.60 3.38 -16.03
N PHE A 90 -29.43 2.81 -14.83
CA PHE A 90 -30.21 3.12 -13.64
C PHE A 90 -29.31 3.07 -12.40
N THR A 91 -29.70 3.74 -11.32
CA THR A 91 -29.08 3.62 -10.00
C THR A 91 -30.11 3.07 -9.02
N VAL A 92 -29.72 2.06 -8.23
CA VAL A 92 -30.56 1.42 -7.22
C VAL A 92 -29.90 1.61 -5.86
N ARG A 93 -30.64 2.17 -4.90
CA ARG A 93 -30.20 2.26 -3.51
C ARG A 93 -30.35 0.90 -2.84
N VAL A 94 -29.26 0.32 -2.35
CA VAL A 94 -29.24 -0.94 -1.59
C VAL A 94 -28.64 -0.64 -0.21
N GLY A 95 -29.47 -0.61 0.82
CA GLY A 95 -29.06 -0.07 2.13
C GLY A 95 -28.77 1.42 2.02
N ASP A 96 -27.59 1.85 2.44
CA ASP A 96 -27.16 3.26 2.35
C ASP A 96 -26.33 3.57 1.08
N GLU A 97 -26.03 2.58 0.24
CA GLU A 97 -25.22 2.76 -0.98
C GLU A 97 -26.06 2.84 -2.26
N ASP A 98 -25.73 3.80 -3.14
CA ASP A 98 -26.25 3.86 -4.51
C ASP A 98 -25.42 2.96 -5.44
N VAL A 99 -26.06 1.93 -6.01
CA VAL A 99 -25.42 1.00 -6.93
C VAL A 99 -25.88 1.28 -8.36
N ALA A 100 -24.94 1.62 -9.24
CA ALA A 100 -25.19 1.73 -10.67
C ALA A 100 -25.48 0.36 -11.29
N VAL A 101 -26.63 0.26 -11.97
CA VAL A 101 -27.06 -0.88 -12.76
C VAL A 101 -26.92 -0.54 -14.25
N GLY A 102 -26.06 -1.28 -14.93
CA GLY A 102 -25.84 -1.09 -16.37
C GLY A 102 -24.66 -1.89 -16.91
N PRO A 103 -24.24 -1.62 -18.16
CA PRO A 103 -23.05 -2.23 -18.75
C PRO A 103 -21.79 -2.05 -17.89
N SER A 104 -21.72 -0.96 -17.12
CA SER A 104 -20.62 -0.67 -16.20
C SER A 104 -20.45 -1.71 -15.10
N THR A 105 -21.53 -2.37 -14.66
CA THR A 105 -21.48 -3.40 -13.61
C THR A 105 -20.58 -4.58 -14.00
N LEU A 106 -20.52 -4.94 -15.29
CA LEU A 106 -19.63 -6.00 -15.77
C LEU A 106 -18.16 -5.60 -15.60
N LEU A 107 -17.81 -4.39 -16.05
CA LEU A 107 -16.44 -3.88 -15.99
C LEU A 107 -15.99 -3.65 -14.55
N THR A 108 -16.86 -3.08 -13.69
CA THR A 108 -16.54 -2.88 -12.28
C THR A 108 -16.34 -4.21 -11.54
N SER A 109 -17.10 -5.25 -11.87
CA SER A 109 -16.91 -6.59 -11.29
C SER A 109 -15.56 -7.20 -11.68
N LEU A 110 -15.14 -7.03 -12.94
CA LEU A 110 -13.84 -7.50 -13.43
C LEU A 110 -12.68 -6.72 -12.80
N LEU A 111 -12.83 -5.39 -12.71
CA LEU A 111 -11.87 -4.54 -12.03
C LEU A 111 -11.73 -4.91 -10.56
N ALA A 112 -12.84 -5.15 -9.84
CA ALA A 112 -12.79 -5.63 -8.46
C ALA A 112 -12.12 -7.01 -8.34
N ALA A 113 -12.27 -7.89 -9.33
CA ALA A 113 -11.54 -9.16 -9.37
C ALA A 113 -10.04 -8.95 -9.64
N ALA A 114 -9.68 -7.99 -10.49
CA ALA A 114 -8.30 -7.60 -10.73
C ALA A 114 -7.66 -6.98 -9.48
N ASP A 115 -8.36 -6.09 -8.77
CA ASP A 115 -7.93 -5.49 -7.51
C ASP A 115 -7.57 -6.59 -6.52
N ARG A 116 -8.51 -7.52 -6.25
CA ARG A 116 -8.27 -8.66 -5.36
C ARG A 116 -7.10 -9.55 -5.80
N GLY A 117 -6.94 -9.74 -7.11
CA GLY A 117 -5.83 -10.52 -7.67
C GLY A 117 -4.47 -9.87 -7.43
N VAL A 118 -4.38 -8.56 -7.69
CA VAL A 118 -3.20 -7.74 -7.42
C VAL A 118 -2.93 -7.70 -5.92
N ASP A 119 -3.94 -7.49 -5.08
CA ASP A 119 -3.80 -7.42 -3.62
C ASP A 119 -3.25 -8.70 -3.04
N ARG A 120 -3.74 -9.87 -3.46
CA ARG A 120 -3.21 -11.18 -3.00
C ARG A 120 -1.74 -11.35 -3.38
N MET A 121 -1.38 -10.95 -4.60
CA MET A 121 0.02 -11.00 -5.05
C MET A 121 0.90 -10.05 -4.24
N GLN A 122 0.44 -8.83 -4.01
CA GLN A 122 1.15 -7.84 -3.20
C GLN A 122 1.27 -8.29 -1.74
N ALA A 123 0.23 -8.86 -1.15
CA ALA A 123 0.23 -9.36 0.22
C ALA A 123 1.34 -10.40 0.43
N LYS A 124 1.55 -11.32 -0.53
CA LYS A 124 2.63 -12.31 -0.46
C LYS A 124 4.02 -11.65 -0.45
N THR A 125 4.25 -10.71 -1.36
CA THR A 125 5.53 -9.98 -1.44
C THR A 125 5.77 -9.16 -0.17
N ARG A 126 4.76 -8.43 0.29
CA ARG A 126 4.84 -7.60 1.50
C ARG A 126 5.09 -8.40 2.76
N ALA A 127 4.45 -9.57 2.90
CA ALA A 127 4.69 -10.45 4.03
C ALA A 127 6.15 -10.94 4.08
N HIS A 128 6.72 -11.28 2.91
CA HIS A 128 8.12 -11.68 2.79
C HIS A 128 9.07 -10.51 3.11
N GLU A 129 8.87 -9.35 2.48
CA GLU A 129 9.69 -8.15 2.69
C GLU A 129 9.65 -7.69 4.16
N ALA A 130 8.46 -7.58 4.76
CA ALA A 130 8.32 -7.21 6.16
C ALA A 130 9.00 -8.23 7.09
N GLY A 131 8.90 -9.53 6.80
CA GLY A 131 9.55 -10.58 7.57
C GLY A 131 11.08 -10.49 7.52
N GLU A 132 11.64 -10.21 6.34
CA GLU A 132 13.09 -10.06 6.16
C GLU A 132 13.62 -8.78 6.82
N ILE A 133 12.94 -7.64 6.61
CA ILE A 133 13.34 -6.34 7.12
C ILE A 133 13.21 -6.30 8.66
N MET A 134 12.08 -6.75 9.22
CA MET A 134 11.80 -6.67 10.66
C MET A 134 12.43 -7.81 11.48
N ARG A 135 13.22 -8.68 10.86
CA ARG A 135 13.84 -9.82 11.55
C ARG A 135 14.73 -9.36 12.70
N GLY A 136 14.39 -9.82 13.91
CA GLY A 136 15.13 -9.51 15.15
C GLY A 136 14.79 -8.15 15.77
N VAL A 137 13.87 -7.39 15.18
CA VAL A 137 13.36 -6.14 15.74
C VAL A 137 12.43 -6.44 16.92
N SER A 138 12.61 -5.72 18.03
CA SER A 138 11.70 -5.74 19.17
C SER A 138 10.68 -4.62 19.04
N PHE A 139 9.39 -4.96 19.11
CA PHE A 139 8.33 -3.95 19.05
C PHE A 139 8.41 -2.98 20.24
N ALA A 140 8.64 -3.50 21.45
CA ALA A 140 8.76 -2.69 22.66
C ALA A 140 9.82 -1.58 22.52
N ARG A 141 10.93 -1.86 21.81
CA ARG A 141 12.01 -0.91 21.54
C ARG A 141 11.75 -0.04 20.31
N ALA A 142 11.13 -0.60 19.27
CA ALA A 142 10.95 0.06 17.98
C ALA A 142 9.72 0.97 17.88
N LYS A 143 8.65 0.72 18.66
CA LYS A 143 7.32 1.33 18.47
C LYS A 143 7.28 2.87 18.46
N LEU A 144 8.27 3.52 19.08
CA LEU A 144 8.42 4.98 19.04
C LEU A 144 9.50 5.42 18.04
N ALA A 145 10.71 4.89 18.16
CA ALA A 145 11.86 5.35 17.40
C ALA A 145 11.72 5.09 15.89
N LEU A 146 11.23 3.90 15.51
CA LEU A 146 11.21 3.49 14.11
C LEU A 146 10.16 4.27 13.29
N PRO A 147 8.89 4.44 13.74
CA PRO A 147 7.95 5.31 13.04
C PRO A 147 8.41 6.76 12.94
N ALA A 148 8.94 7.33 14.03
CA ALA A 148 9.43 8.70 14.05
C ALA A 148 10.58 8.90 13.05
N TYR A 149 11.53 7.97 12.99
CA TYR A 149 12.65 8.03 12.06
C TYR A 149 12.18 7.87 10.60
N CYS A 150 11.31 6.91 10.31
CA CYS A 150 10.74 6.73 8.97
C CYS A 150 10.01 8.00 8.49
N LEU A 151 9.17 8.60 9.33
CA LEU A 151 8.48 9.85 9.01
C LEU A 151 9.47 11.01 8.80
N GLY A 152 10.53 11.07 9.61
CA GLY A 152 11.57 12.10 9.48
C GLY A 152 12.42 12.00 8.20
N LEU A 153 12.51 10.80 7.59
CA LEU A 153 13.19 10.61 6.30
C LEU A 153 12.34 11.09 5.10
N LEU A 154 11.03 11.23 5.28
CA LEU A 154 10.08 11.57 4.22
C LEU A 154 9.81 13.08 4.21
N GLN A 155 9.81 13.68 3.02
CA GLN A 155 9.67 15.14 2.88
C GLN A 155 8.21 15.62 2.83
N ASN A 156 7.26 14.75 2.45
CA ASN A 156 5.88 15.14 2.12
C ASN A 156 4.83 14.15 2.68
N VAL A 157 4.91 13.78 3.96
CA VAL A 157 3.86 12.95 4.58
C VAL A 157 2.73 13.86 5.09
N SER A 158 1.49 13.53 4.72
CA SER A 158 0.33 14.31 5.16
C SER A 158 0.11 14.20 6.68
N ALA A 159 -0.54 15.19 7.28
CA ALA A 159 -0.90 15.13 8.71
C ALA A 159 -1.90 13.99 9.02
N GLU A 160 -2.73 13.65 8.04
CA GLU A 160 -3.67 12.53 8.10
C GLU A 160 -2.92 11.19 8.18
N ASP A 161 -1.98 10.93 7.26
CA ASP A 161 -1.17 9.70 7.26
C ASP A 161 -0.37 9.55 8.57
N GLN A 162 0.15 10.66 9.12
CA GLN A 162 0.84 10.65 10.41
C GLN A 162 -0.07 10.28 11.58
N ALA A 163 -1.30 10.81 11.59
CA ALA A 163 -2.30 10.54 12.62
C ALA A 163 -2.81 9.09 12.53
N ASP A 164 -3.06 8.61 11.32
CA ASP A 164 -3.50 7.23 11.05
C ASP A 164 -2.44 6.22 11.46
N LEU A 165 -1.18 6.47 11.10
CA LEU A 165 -0.06 5.63 11.52
C LEU A 165 0.06 5.57 13.05
N ARG A 166 -0.03 6.72 13.73
CA ARG A 166 0.03 6.77 15.20
C ARG A 166 -1.10 5.97 15.83
N THR A 167 -2.33 6.15 15.35
CA THR A 167 -3.51 5.42 15.82
C THR A 167 -3.33 3.91 15.63
N ALA A 168 -2.80 3.48 14.48
CA ALA A 168 -2.54 2.06 14.21
C ALA A 168 -1.45 1.47 15.11
N VAL A 169 -0.38 2.22 15.40
CA VAL A 169 0.69 1.78 16.31
C VAL A 169 0.19 1.68 17.75
N ASP A 170 -0.64 2.63 18.20
CA ASP A 170 -1.25 2.61 19.53
C ASP A 170 -2.21 1.41 19.68
N ALA A 171 -3.03 1.13 18.66
CA ALA A 171 -3.89 -0.05 18.62
C ALA A 171 -3.08 -1.36 18.69
N LEU A 172 -1.95 -1.42 17.98
CA LEU A 172 -1.06 -2.58 18.00
C LEU A 172 -0.44 -2.79 19.38
N ALA A 173 -0.05 -1.72 20.06
CA ALA A 173 0.50 -1.78 21.42
C ALA A 173 -0.50 -2.28 22.48
N GLY A 174 -1.80 -2.14 22.21
CA GLY A 174 -2.88 -2.66 23.06
C GLY A 174 -3.32 -4.08 22.71
N SER A 175 -2.74 -4.73 21.71
CA SER A 175 -3.18 -6.04 21.20
C SER A 175 -2.52 -7.22 21.94
N GLU A 176 -3.24 -8.36 22.00
CA GLU A 176 -2.70 -9.62 22.52
C GLU A 176 -1.84 -10.32 21.45
N MET A 177 -0.61 -9.83 21.27
CA MET A 177 0.35 -10.36 20.31
C MET A 177 1.74 -10.48 20.95
N THR A 178 2.56 -11.42 20.47
CA THR A 178 3.97 -11.48 20.88
C THR A 178 4.74 -10.26 20.36
N ASP A 179 5.84 -9.91 21.02
CA ASP A 179 6.69 -8.77 20.61
C ASP A 179 7.14 -8.87 19.15
N GLY A 180 7.51 -10.07 18.69
CA GLY A 180 7.87 -10.32 17.29
C GLY A 180 6.69 -10.19 16.32
N GLN A 181 5.48 -10.62 16.71
CA GLN A 181 4.28 -10.42 15.89
C GLN A 181 3.90 -8.95 15.78
N MET A 182 4.00 -8.19 16.88
CA MET A 182 3.80 -6.74 16.84
C MET A 182 4.89 -6.06 16.00
N ALA A 183 6.16 -6.49 16.08
CA ALA A 183 7.23 -5.93 15.26
C ALA A 183 6.97 -6.16 13.77
N LEU A 184 6.50 -7.35 13.39
CA LEU A 184 6.13 -7.65 12.01
C LEU A 184 4.99 -6.75 11.50
N ASN A 185 3.94 -6.57 12.31
CA ASN A 185 2.80 -5.70 11.95
C ASN A 185 3.20 -4.23 11.90
N LEU A 186 4.08 -3.78 12.80
CA LEU A 186 4.70 -2.46 12.72
C LEU A 186 5.43 -2.25 11.39
N GLY A 187 6.18 -3.26 10.93
CA GLY A 187 6.82 -3.22 9.62
C GLY A 187 5.81 -3.08 8.47
N LEU A 188 4.72 -3.84 8.50
CA LEU A 188 3.66 -3.74 7.48
C LEU A 188 3.01 -2.35 7.43
N LEU A 189 2.77 -1.73 8.61
CA LEU A 189 2.25 -0.36 8.71
C LEU A 189 3.25 0.65 8.13
N LEU A 190 4.52 0.54 8.48
CA LEU A 190 5.56 1.45 8.00
C LEU A 190 5.82 1.30 6.50
N MET A 191 5.72 0.08 5.95
CA MET A 191 5.80 -0.14 4.51
C MET A 191 4.68 0.56 3.73
N ASN A 192 3.50 0.79 4.31
CA ASN A 192 2.43 1.55 3.65
C ASN A 192 2.79 3.02 3.49
N VAL A 193 3.45 3.60 4.50
CA VAL A 193 3.72 5.03 4.55
C VAL A 193 5.07 5.37 3.93
N ALA A 194 6.12 4.62 4.28
CA ALA A 194 7.50 4.91 3.89
C ALA A 194 7.99 4.05 2.72
N GLY A 195 7.36 2.90 2.46
CA GLY A 195 7.85 1.91 1.51
C GLY A 195 8.95 0.99 2.08
N PRO A 196 9.25 -0.13 1.38
CA PRO A 196 10.19 -1.14 1.86
C PRO A 196 11.63 -0.63 1.97
N ASP A 197 12.09 0.19 1.02
CA ASP A 197 13.49 0.65 0.99
C ASP A 197 13.81 1.59 2.15
N VAL A 198 12.89 2.54 2.44
CA VAL A 198 13.03 3.46 3.57
C VAL A 198 12.94 2.70 4.88
N LEU A 199 12.02 1.74 5.01
CA LEU A 199 11.93 0.91 6.21
C LEU A 199 13.20 0.08 6.42
N SER A 200 13.75 -0.52 5.36
CA SER A 200 14.99 -1.30 5.45
C SER A 200 16.15 -0.42 5.93
N ALA A 201 16.34 0.75 5.32
CA ALA A 201 17.38 1.69 5.72
C ALA A 201 17.20 2.17 7.18
N ALA A 202 15.96 2.41 7.60
CA ALA A 202 15.63 2.82 8.97
C ALA A 202 15.95 1.72 9.99
N VAL A 203 15.56 0.47 9.71
CA VAL A 203 15.86 -0.67 10.58
C VAL A 203 17.36 -0.91 10.68
N ASP A 204 18.10 -0.82 9.57
CA ASP A 204 19.55 -1.01 9.59
C ASP A 204 20.26 0.10 10.35
N THR A 205 19.79 1.34 10.24
CA THR A 205 20.35 2.48 10.99
C THR A 205 20.11 2.35 12.49
N LEU A 206 18.92 1.93 12.91
CA LEU A 206 18.54 1.84 14.32
C LEU A 206 18.79 0.45 14.93
N ARG A 207 19.45 -0.46 14.20
CA ARG A 207 19.52 -1.89 14.53
C ARG A 207 19.93 -2.16 15.97
N ASP A 208 20.97 -1.51 16.47
CA ASP A 208 21.48 -1.70 17.83
C ASP A 208 20.49 -1.25 18.92
N GLU A 209 19.66 -0.26 18.61
CA GLU A 209 18.69 0.34 19.54
C GLU A 209 17.35 -0.39 19.55
N ILE A 210 16.99 -1.06 18.45
CA ILE A 210 15.68 -1.70 18.29
C ILE A 210 15.74 -3.24 18.32
N SER A 211 16.94 -3.84 18.32
CA SER A 211 17.08 -5.29 18.37
C SER A 211 16.66 -5.89 19.72
N GLY A 212 16.04 -7.07 19.70
CA GLY A 212 15.61 -7.79 20.89
C GLY A 212 16.70 -8.61 21.62
N ASP A 213 18.00 -8.41 21.33
CA ASP A 213 19.07 -9.23 21.93
C ASP A 213 19.12 -9.08 23.47
N PRO A 214 18.93 -10.16 24.26
CA PRO A 214 19.04 -10.14 25.72
C PRO A 214 20.41 -9.73 26.28
N ARG A 215 21.47 -9.65 25.47
CA ARG A 215 22.86 -9.49 25.93
C ARG A 215 23.31 -8.06 26.28
N ARG A 216 22.45 -7.06 26.14
CA ARG A 216 22.74 -5.67 26.55
C ARG A 216 21.65 -5.14 27.50
N ALA A 217 21.48 -5.79 28.65
CA ALA A 217 21.01 -5.05 29.81
C ALA A 217 22.07 -3.98 30.16
N PRO A 218 21.71 -2.72 30.43
CA PRO A 218 22.66 -1.75 30.97
C PRO A 218 23.26 -2.34 32.24
N VAL A 219 24.57 -2.54 32.27
CA VAL A 219 25.27 -2.87 33.52
C VAL A 219 24.94 -1.74 34.49
N PRO A 220 24.27 -2.01 35.64
CA PRO A 220 24.05 -0.99 36.63
C PRO A 220 25.41 -0.39 37.00
N PRO A 221 25.53 0.94 37.15
CA PRO A 221 26.80 1.53 37.57
C PRO A 221 27.24 0.83 38.85
N GLN A 222 28.38 0.13 38.78
CA GLN A 222 29.00 -0.45 39.96
C GLN A 222 29.27 0.70 40.92
N ARG A 223 28.43 0.79 41.95
CA ARG A 223 28.63 1.67 43.08
C ARG A 223 29.90 1.16 43.75
N ASN A 224 31.03 1.81 43.47
CA ASN A 224 32.30 1.58 44.17
C ASN A 224 32.06 1.84 45.66
N GLY A 225 31.75 0.77 46.38
CA GLY A 225 31.77 0.72 47.84
C GLY A 225 33.17 0.34 48.26
N GLY A 226 33.99 1.34 48.54
CA GLY A 226 35.32 1.17 49.10
C GLY A 226 35.79 2.51 49.65
N ASP A 227 36.08 2.51 50.95
CA ASP A 227 36.76 3.57 51.72
C ASP A 227 35.87 4.63 52.39
N VAL A 228 35.05 4.15 53.35
CA VAL A 228 34.74 4.95 54.54
C VAL A 228 35.87 4.69 55.56
N HIS A 229 36.80 5.63 55.68
CA HIS A 229 37.75 5.67 56.78
C HIS A 229 37.02 6.15 58.03
N GLU A 230 36.73 5.23 58.96
CA GLU A 230 36.22 5.52 60.30
C GLU A 230 37.27 6.32 61.10
N GLY A 231 37.07 7.63 61.20
CA GLY A 231 37.70 8.48 62.20
C GLY A 231 37.09 8.19 63.57
N ARG A 232 37.74 7.31 64.35
CA ARG A 232 37.35 6.98 65.73
C ARG A 232 37.69 8.15 66.66
N ALA A 233 36.65 8.74 67.23
CA ALA A 233 36.72 9.81 68.22
C ALA A 233 37.42 9.35 69.52
N GLU A 234 38.34 10.17 70.02
CA GLU A 234 38.93 10.08 71.37
C GLU A 234 37.89 10.49 72.44
N PRO A 235 37.72 9.72 73.53
CA PRO A 235 36.95 10.17 74.68
C PRO A 235 37.85 10.87 75.71
N SER A 236 37.53 12.14 75.95
CA SER A 236 37.97 12.94 77.09
C SER A 236 37.68 12.22 78.42
N ARG A 237 38.71 12.01 79.24
CA ARG A 237 38.61 11.58 80.64
C ARG A 237 39.06 12.74 81.53
N SER A 238 38.12 13.31 82.28
CA SER A 238 38.39 14.15 83.44
C SER A 238 38.44 13.30 84.72
N ASN A 239 39.61 13.33 85.36
CA ASN A 239 40.04 13.16 86.77
C ASN A 239 39.11 12.52 87.84
N PRO A 240 39.69 11.79 88.82
CA PRO A 240 39.88 12.43 90.15
C PRO A 240 41.14 12.04 90.98
N ASP A 241 41.60 13.04 91.75
CA ASP A 241 42.23 13.11 93.10
C ASP A 241 43.69 12.70 93.47
N ALA A 242 44.42 13.76 93.91
CA ALA A 242 45.29 13.94 95.11
C ALA A 242 46.67 13.22 95.21
N PRO A 243 47.69 13.76 95.92
CA PRO A 243 47.70 14.83 96.95
C PRO A 243 48.42 16.15 96.59
#